data_AF-A0AAN9ABM4-F1
#
_entry.id   AF-A0AAN9ABM4-F1
#
_cell.length_a   1.000
_cell.length_b   1.000
_cell.length_c   1.000
_cell.angle_alpha   90.00
_cell.angle_beta   90.00
_cell.angle_gamma   90.00
#
_symmetry.space_group_name_H-M   'P 1'
#
loop_
_entity.id
_entity.type
_entity.pdbx_description
1 polymer ?
#
loop_
_entity_poly.entity_id
_entity_poly.type
_entity_poly.pdbx_seq_one_letter_code
_entity_poly.pdbx_strand_id
1 'polypeptide(L)'
;KYLGLLAMSKILKTHPKSVQAHKDLVLQCLDDKDESIRLRALDLLYGMVSKKTVMEIVRRLMTHMDRAEGTMYRDELLQKIILICSQNNYQFISNFEWYISVLVELCRMEGTQHGGLIANQLMDVAIRVVAVREFTVGQMALLLDNAHVIVGPAAARSSIAEVLYAAAWICGEFSKLLANPKATLESMIRGKVISLPGHIQATYVHNMLKLYTHIMSTAEEEDDAEMIDEVRFINFEKKIKIVKK
;
A
#
# COMPACT_ATOMS: atom_id res chain seq x y z
N LYS A 1 31.06 16.24 0.69
CA LYS A 1 29.95 15.45 0.11
C LYS A 1 28.70 16.30 -0.14
N TYR A 2 28.13 16.95 0.89
CA TYR A 2 26.93 17.80 0.76
C TYR A 2 26.95 18.80 -0.42
N LEU A 3 27.97 19.67 -0.49
CA LEU A 3 28.09 20.64 -1.60
C LEU A 3 28.22 19.98 -2.98
N GLY A 4 28.82 18.79 -3.04
CA GLY A 4 28.94 18.00 -4.26
C GLY A 4 27.57 17.51 -4.74
N LEU A 5 26.74 16.97 -3.85
CA LEU A 5 25.37 16.56 -4.16
C LEU A 5 24.52 17.77 -4.61
N LEU A 6 24.69 18.92 -3.97
CA LEU A 6 24.00 20.16 -4.35
C LEU A 6 24.42 20.62 -5.76
N ALA A 7 25.71 20.57 -6.08
CA ALA A 7 26.22 20.88 -7.40
C ALA A 7 25.70 19.88 -8.46
N MET A 8 25.72 18.58 -8.16
CA MET A 8 25.18 17.53 -9.03
C MET A 8 23.69 17.74 -9.31
N SER A 9 22.90 18.16 -8.32
CA SER A 9 21.47 18.46 -8.52
C SER A 9 21.25 19.61 -9.51
N LYS A 10 22.11 20.65 -9.49
CA LYS A 10 22.06 21.72 -10.49
C LYS A 10 22.50 21.25 -11.87
N ILE A 11 23.56 20.45 -11.95
CA ILE A 11 24.09 19.91 -13.22
C ILE A 11 23.11 18.93 -13.85
N LEU A 12 22.39 18.13 -13.06
CA LEU A 12 21.42 17.15 -13.54
C LEU A 12 20.37 17.77 -14.48
N LYS A 13 19.99 19.02 -14.24
CA LYS A 13 19.03 19.76 -15.08
C LYS A 13 19.55 20.05 -16.49
N THR A 14 20.87 20.19 -16.67
CA THR A 14 21.48 20.55 -17.96
C THR A 14 22.23 19.38 -18.60
N HIS A 15 22.87 18.53 -17.81
CA HIS A 15 23.70 17.40 -18.25
C HIS A 15 23.34 16.11 -17.50
N PRO A 16 22.13 15.56 -17.69
CA PRO A 16 21.65 14.43 -16.90
C PRO A 16 22.53 13.18 -17.08
N LYS A 17 22.98 12.88 -18.30
CA LYS A 17 23.80 11.70 -18.59
C LYS A 17 25.11 11.67 -17.79
N SER A 18 25.74 12.82 -17.57
CA SER A 18 27.00 12.92 -16.81
C SER A 18 26.78 12.62 -15.33
N VAL A 19 25.67 13.12 -14.75
CA VAL A 19 25.34 12.85 -13.34
C VAL A 19 24.95 11.38 -13.14
N GLN A 20 24.25 10.79 -14.11
CA GLN A 20 23.87 9.37 -14.09
C GLN A 20 25.07 8.41 -13.99
N ALA A 21 26.22 8.77 -14.57
CA ALA A 21 27.44 7.96 -14.46
C ALA A 21 27.93 7.82 -13.01
N HIS A 22 27.49 8.69 -12.11
CA HIS A 22 27.85 8.70 -10.70
C HIS A 22 26.73 8.19 -9.78
N LYS A 23 25.69 7.52 -10.32
CA LYS A 23 24.55 6.98 -9.55
C LYS A 23 24.99 6.17 -8.33
N ASP A 24 26.00 5.30 -8.47
CA ASP A 24 26.44 4.44 -7.38
C ASP A 24 27.08 5.22 -6.23
N LEU A 25 27.78 6.32 -6.53
CA LEU A 25 28.33 7.22 -5.51
C LEU A 25 27.20 7.96 -4.75
N VAL A 26 26.13 8.34 -5.45
CA VAL A 26 24.96 8.96 -4.82
C VAL A 26 24.24 7.95 -3.92
N LEU A 27 24.07 6.71 -4.37
CA LEU A 27 23.49 5.64 -3.56
C LEU A 27 24.33 5.36 -2.30
N GLN A 28 25.66 5.36 -2.39
CA GLN A 28 26.54 5.24 -1.21
C GLN A 28 26.37 6.38 -0.19
N CYS A 29 25.89 7.55 -0.62
CA CYS A 29 25.63 8.66 0.30
C CYS A 29 24.37 8.45 1.17
N LEU A 30 23.55 7.43 0.89
CA LEU A 30 22.44 7.03 1.75
C LEU A 30 22.93 6.35 3.06
N ASP A 31 24.15 5.82 3.06
CA ASP A 31 24.82 5.27 4.26
C ASP A 31 25.66 6.32 5.01
N ASP A 32 25.58 7.60 4.64
CA ASP A 32 26.36 8.63 5.31
C ASP A 32 25.86 8.88 6.75
N LYS A 33 26.79 9.07 7.67
CA LYS A 33 26.50 9.36 9.09
C LYS A 33 25.74 10.66 9.28
N ASP A 34 25.85 11.61 8.35
CA ASP A 34 25.13 12.88 8.38
C ASP A 34 23.78 12.73 7.67
N GLU A 35 22.69 12.89 8.42
CA GLU A 35 21.33 12.83 7.89
C GLU A 35 21.05 13.87 6.80
N SER A 36 21.63 15.06 6.89
CA SER A 36 21.46 16.09 5.85
C SER A 36 22.05 15.64 4.51
N ILE A 37 23.15 14.87 4.52
CA ILE A 37 23.75 14.29 3.32
C ILE A 37 22.84 13.19 2.76
N ARG A 38 22.29 12.33 3.62
CA ARG A 38 21.33 11.29 3.23
C ARG A 38 20.10 11.87 2.55
N LEU A 39 19.50 12.91 3.13
CA LEU A 39 18.34 13.61 2.55
C LEU A 39 18.67 14.27 1.21
N ARG A 40 19.85 14.88 1.07
CA ARG A 40 20.29 15.42 -0.23
C ARG A 40 20.52 14.35 -1.28
N ALA A 41 21.02 13.18 -0.90
CA ALA A 41 21.15 12.06 -1.82
C ALA A 41 19.78 11.59 -2.32
N LEU A 42 18.77 11.53 -1.43
CA LEU A 42 17.38 11.21 -1.81
C LEU A 42 16.79 12.19 -2.84
N ASP A 43 16.98 13.50 -2.62
CA ASP A 43 16.52 14.53 -3.57
C ASP A 43 17.19 14.41 -4.93
N LEU A 44 18.49 14.11 -4.95
CA LEU A 44 19.24 13.91 -6.18
C LEU A 44 18.76 12.64 -6.91
N LEU A 45 18.55 11.55 -6.17
CA LEU A 45 18.04 10.29 -6.73
C LEU A 45 16.68 10.46 -7.40
N TYR A 46 15.77 11.25 -6.81
CA TYR A 46 14.46 11.56 -7.42
C TYR A 46 14.60 12.12 -8.84
N GLY A 47 15.53 13.04 -9.07
CA GLY A 47 15.79 13.57 -10.41
C GLY A 47 16.55 12.61 -11.33
N MET A 48 17.24 11.62 -10.77
CA MET A 48 18.03 10.63 -11.51
C MET A 48 17.23 9.37 -11.90
N VAL A 49 15.95 9.27 -11.54
CA VAL A 49 15.18 8.09 -11.88
C VAL A 49 14.90 8.00 -13.38
N SER A 50 14.94 6.78 -13.90
CA SER A 50 14.53 6.43 -15.25
C SER A 50 13.78 5.10 -15.23
N LYS A 51 13.10 4.75 -16.33
CA LYS A 51 12.45 3.43 -16.50
C LYS A 51 13.39 2.25 -16.22
N LYS A 52 14.68 2.41 -16.53
CA LYS A 52 15.69 1.35 -16.35
C LYS A 52 16.19 1.24 -14.92
N THR A 53 16.17 2.34 -14.16
CA THR A 53 16.82 2.45 -12.84
C THR A 53 15.83 2.45 -11.68
N VAL A 54 14.54 2.73 -11.91
CA VAL A 54 13.53 2.88 -10.84
C VAL A 54 13.47 1.70 -9.89
N MET A 55 13.43 0.47 -10.43
CA MET A 55 13.36 -0.74 -9.60
C MET A 55 14.59 -0.94 -8.72
N GLU A 56 15.77 -0.60 -9.24
CA GLU A 56 17.03 -0.69 -8.50
C GLU A 56 17.11 0.36 -7.38
N ILE A 57 16.75 1.61 -7.71
CA ILE A 57 16.74 2.70 -6.75
C ILE A 57 15.75 2.40 -5.62
N VAL A 58 14.50 2.04 -5.94
CA VAL A 58 13.48 1.70 -4.94
C VAL A 58 13.93 0.54 -4.06
N ARG A 59 14.48 -0.54 -4.64
CA ARG A 59 15.01 -1.66 -3.85
C ARG A 59 16.07 -1.23 -2.86
N ARG A 60 17.00 -0.36 -3.27
CA ARG A 60 18.02 0.19 -2.37
C ARG A 60 17.37 1.01 -1.25
N LEU A 61 16.41 1.88 -1.56
CA LEU A 61 15.69 2.66 -0.55
C LEU A 61 14.95 1.78 0.46
N MET A 62 14.31 0.69 0.01
CA MET A 62 13.68 -0.30 0.89
C MET A 62 14.71 -0.92 1.85
N THR A 63 15.88 -1.33 1.35
CA THR A 63 16.96 -1.87 2.20
C THR A 63 17.45 -0.86 3.25
N HIS A 64 17.52 0.43 2.93
CA HIS A 64 17.87 1.45 3.93
C HIS A 64 16.76 1.66 4.95
N MET A 65 15.49 1.50 4.55
CA MET A 65 14.35 1.62 5.45
C MET A 65 14.36 0.56 6.55
N ASP A 66 14.69 -0.69 6.20
CA ASP A 66 14.80 -1.80 7.16
C ASP A 66 15.89 -1.56 8.21
N ARG A 67 16.97 -0.87 7.82
CA ARG A 67 18.13 -0.61 8.68
C ARG A 67 18.07 0.71 9.42
N ALA A 68 17.24 1.64 8.97
CA ALA A 68 17.19 2.99 9.50
C ALA A 68 16.73 2.98 10.96
N GLU A 69 17.52 3.61 11.83
CA GLU A 69 17.13 3.93 13.20
C GLU A 69 16.40 5.28 13.21
N GLY A 70 15.22 5.34 13.84
CA GLY A 70 14.42 6.56 13.95
C GLY A 70 13.27 6.66 12.93
N THR A 71 12.16 7.24 13.37
CA THR A 71 10.93 7.36 12.59
C THR A 71 11.03 8.40 11.48
N MET A 72 11.73 9.52 11.71
CA MET A 72 11.81 10.64 10.75
C MET A 72 12.49 10.26 9.43
N TYR A 73 13.64 9.59 9.49
CA TYR A 73 14.33 9.18 8.26
C TYR A 73 13.57 8.08 7.50
N ARG A 74 12.86 7.20 8.21
CA ARG A 74 11.97 6.19 7.59
C ARG A 74 10.79 6.86 6.86
N ASP A 75 10.19 7.87 7.46
CA ASP A 75 9.12 8.67 6.86
C ASP A 75 9.60 9.35 5.57
N GLU A 76 10.79 9.96 5.59
CA GLU A 76 11.41 10.58 4.40
C GLU A 76 11.71 9.55 3.30
N LEU A 77 12.21 8.36 3.65
CA LEU A 77 12.46 7.28 2.69
C LEU A 77 11.16 6.80 2.04
N LEU A 78 10.12 6.53 2.84
CA LEU A 78 8.82 6.07 2.37
C LEU A 78 8.19 7.11 1.44
N GLN A 79 8.16 8.38 1.87
CA GLN A 79 7.63 9.47 1.05
C GLN A 79 8.41 9.59 -0.26
N LYS A 80 9.75 9.46 -0.23
CA LYS A 80 10.57 9.52 -1.44
C LYS A 80 10.29 8.36 -2.39
N ILE A 81 10.09 7.14 -1.88
CA ILE A 81 9.73 5.97 -2.70
C ILE A 81 8.41 6.21 -3.43
N ILE A 82 7.38 6.67 -2.71
CA ILE A 82 6.08 6.99 -3.33
C ILE A 82 6.24 8.12 -4.36
N LEU A 83 7.00 9.16 -4.06
CA LEU A 83 7.23 10.28 -4.97
C LEU A 83 7.95 9.83 -6.26
N ILE A 84 8.98 9.00 -6.13
CA ILE A 84 9.72 8.41 -7.26
C ILE A 84 8.78 7.59 -8.14
N CYS A 85 7.94 6.74 -7.54
CA CYS A 85 7.10 5.83 -8.31
C CYS A 85 5.93 6.55 -8.97
N SER A 86 5.31 7.52 -8.28
CA SER A 86 4.15 8.29 -8.77
C SER A 86 4.48 9.42 -9.74
N GLN A 87 5.76 9.72 -9.94
CA GLN A 87 6.24 10.82 -10.76
C GLN A 87 5.60 10.85 -12.16
N ASN A 88 5.05 12.01 -12.54
CA ASN A 88 4.40 12.26 -13.84
C ASN A 88 3.41 11.16 -14.24
N ASN A 89 2.50 10.78 -13.34
CA ASN A 89 1.52 9.69 -13.55
C ASN A 89 2.20 8.34 -13.85
N TYR A 90 3.12 7.93 -12.98
CA TYR A 90 3.81 6.64 -13.10
C TYR A 90 4.68 6.49 -14.34
N GLN A 91 5.23 7.58 -14.89
CA GLN A 91 5.96 7.56 -16.17
C GLN A 91 7.11 6.54 -16.22
N PHE A 92 7.68 6.20 -15.06
CA PHE A 92 8.81 5.28 -14.94
C PHE A 92 8.40 3.84 -14.62
N ILE A 93 7.15 3.60 -14.22
CA ILE A 93 6.63 2.29 -13.87
C ILE A 93 6.20 1.56 -15.14
N SER A 94 6.77 0.37 -15.34
CA SER A 94 6.40 -0.54 -16.44
C SER A 94 5.72 -1.81 -15.95
N ASN A 95 6.00 -2.20 -14.70
CA ASN A 95 5.36 -3.33 -14.03
C ASN A 95 4.61 -2.80 -12.79
N PHE A 96 3.28 -2.77 -12.87
CA PHE A 96 2.43 -2.31 -11.78
C PHE A 96 2.25 -3.37 -10.69
N GLU A 97 2.34 -4.67 -10.99
CA GLU A 97 2.31 -5.71 -9.94
C GLU A 97 3.49 -5.55 -8.99
N TRP A 98 4.67 -5.25 -9.54
CA TRP A 98 5.84 -4.90 -8.75
C TRP A 98 5.58 -3.67 -7.86
N TYR A 99 4.98 -2.61 -8.42
CA TYR A 99 4.72 -1.40 -7.64
C TYR A 99 3.68 -1.65 -6.53
N ILE A 100 2.62 -2.42 -6.80
CA ILE A 100 1.66 -2.85 -5.79
C ILE A 100 2.36 -3.65 -4.68
N SER A 101 3.27 -4.55 -5.04
CA SER A 101 4.06 -5.32 -4.07
C SER A 101 4.90 -4.40 -3.16
N VAL A 102 5.52 -3.36 -3.73
CA VAL A 102 6.24 -2.33 -2.93
C VAL A 102 5.29 -1.61 -1.98
N LEU A 103 4.10 -1.20 -2.42
CA LEU A 103 3.13 -0.51 -1.55
C LEU A 103 2.64 -1.41 -0.40
N VAL A 104 2.44 -2.70 -0.65
CA VAL A 104 2.07 -3.69 0.38
C VAL A 104 3.22 -3.94 1.34
N GLU A 105 4.48 -3.92 0.89
CA GLU A 105 5.63 -4.02 1.78
C GLU A 105 5.75 -2.80 2.69
N LEU A 106 5.57 -1.60 2.13
CA LEU A 106 5.58 -0.33 2.88
C LEU A 106 4.49 -0.28 3.96
N CYS A 107 3.33 -0.90 3.75
CA CYS A 107 2.25 -0.87 4.74
C CYS A 107 2.55 -1.66 6.02
N ARG A 108 3.50 -2.58 5.96
CA ARG A 108 3.93 -3.41 7.10
C ARG A 108 4.97 -2.72 7.98
N MET A 109 5.47 -1.56 7.56
CA MET A 109 6.49 -0.83 8.29
C MET A 109 5.89 -0.09 9.50
N GLU A 110 6.31 -0.48 10.70
CA GLU A 110 5.88 0.16 11.93
C GLU A 110 6.50 1.55 12.12
N GLY A 111 5.75 2.42 12.80
CA GLY A 111 6.25 3.74 13.23
C GLY A 111 6.14 4.85 12.18
N THR A 112 5.50 4.60 11.05
CA THR A 112 5.26 5.61 9.99
C THR A 112 3.84 6.15 10.02
N GLN A 113 3.63 7.40 9.59
CA GLN A 113 2.31 8.04 9.50
C GLN A 113 1.83 8.24 8.05
N HIS A 114 2.21 7.34 7.14
CA HIS A 114 1.96 7.47 5.71
C HIS A 114 0.87 6.54 5.16
N GLY A 115 0.00 6.03 6.02
CA GLY A 115 -1.11 5.14 5.66
C GLY A 115 -1.95 5.69 4.51
N GLY A 116 -2.35 6.95 4.61
CA GLY A 116 -3.18 7.63 3.63
C GLY A 116 -2.49 7.82 2.29
N LEU A 117 -1.16 8.04 2.28
CA LEU A 117 -0.41 8.11 1.03
C LEU A 117 -0.39 6.74 0.32
N ILE A 118 -0.14 5.67 1.07
CA ILE A 118 -0.14 4.30 0.54
C ILE A 118 -1.54 3.93 0.04
N ALA A 119 -2.57 4.18 0.85
CA ALA A 119 -3.97 3.94 0.52
C ALA A 119 -4.38 4.64 -0.78
N ASN A 120 -4.06 5.94 -0.90
CA ASN A 120 -4.35 6.71 -2.11
C ASN A 120 -3.65 6.14 -3.35
N GLN A 121 -2.39 5.71 -3.23
CA GLN A 121 -1.66 5.10 -4.35
C GLN A 121 -2.24 3.73 -4.74
N LEU A 122 -2.59 2.89 -3.78
CA LEU A 122 -3.23 1.59 -4.03
C LEU A 122 -4.56 1.78 -4.77
N MET A 123 -5.41 2.69 -4.29
CA MET A 123 -6.70 2.99 -4.91
C MET A 123 -6.53 3.57 -6.31
N ASP A 124 -5.64 4.54 -6.47
CA ASP A 124 -5.41 5.20 -7.75
C ASP A 124 -4.92 4.22 -8.83
N VAL A 125 -3.94 3.37 -8.51
CA VAL A 125 -3.45 2.33 -9.43
C VAL A 125 -4.56 1.33 -9.76
N ALA A 126 -5.30 0.85 -8.76
CA ALA A 126 -6.41 -0.08 -8.98
C ALA A 126 -7.49 0.51 -9.90
N ILE A 127 -7.82 1.79 -9.73
CA ILE A 127 -8.81 2.49 -10.55
C ILE A 127 -8.29 2.70 -11.97
N ARG A 128 -7.06 3.21 -12.14
CA ARG A 128 -6.55 3.64 -13.45
C ARG A 128 -5.99 2.50 -14.31
N VAL A 129 -5.47 1.44 -13.71
CA VAL A 129 -4.73 0.40 -14.44
C VAL A 129 -5.49 -0.92 -14.41
N VAL A 130 -6.29 -1.18 -15.46
CA VAL A 130 -7.15 -2.38 -15.54
C VAL A 130 -6.35 -3.69 -15.42
N ALA A 131 -5.19 -3.76 -16.09
CA ALA A 131 -4.39 -4.97 -16.20
C ALA A 131 -3.83 -5.48 -14.85
N VAL A 132 -3.69 -4.61 -13.83
CA VAL A 132 -3.16 -5.00 -12.51
C VAL A 132 -4.26 -5.25 -11.47
N ARG A 133 -5.53 -5.06 -11.83
CA ARG A 133 -6.63 -5.11 -10.85
C ARG A 133 -6.76 -6.45 -10.17
N GLU A 134 -6.69 -7.54 -10.92
CA GLU A 134 -6.80 -8.90 -10.38
C GLU A 134 -5.70 -9.17 -9.33
N PHE A 135 -4.44 -8.86 -9.67
CA PHE A 135 -3.33 -8.95 -8.73
C PHE A 135 -3.55 -8.07 -7.49
N THR A 136 -3.96 -6.81 -7.70
CA THR A 136 -4.19 -5.86 -6.60
C THR A 136 -5.29 -6.34 -5.66
N VAL A 137 -6.41 -6.82 -6.20
CA VAL A 137 -7.55 -7.35 -5.45
C VAL A 137 -7.11 -8.56 -4.61
N GLY A 138 -6.32 -9.47 -5.20
CA GLY A 138 -5.73 -10.59 -4.46
C GLY A 138 -4.85 -10.15 -3.29
N GLN A 139 -3.98 -9.16 -3.50
CA GLN A 139 -3.13 -8.61 -2.43
C GLN A 139 -3.96 -7.93 -1.33
N MET A 140 -5.03 -7.21 -1.68
CA MET A 140 -5.91 -6.56 -0.71
C MET A 140 -6.71 -7.58 0.11
N ALA A 141 -7.18 -8.66 -0.50
CA ALA A 141 -7.86 -9.75 0.21
C ALA A 141 -6.93 -10.41 1.24
N LEU A 142 -5.67 -10.67 0.87
CA LEU A 142 -4.65 -11.18 1.80
C LEU A 142 -4.35 -10.19 2.93
N LEU A 143 -4.33 -8.89 2.66
CA LEU A 143 -4.13 -7.88 3.69
C LEU A 143 -5.29 -7.86 4.70
N LEU A 144 -6.53 -7.99 4.22
CA LEU A 144 -7.74 -8.07 5.06
C LEU A 144 -7.74 -9.34 5.91
N ASP A 145 -7.29 -10.46 5.37
CA ASP A 145 -7.18 -11.72 6.12
C ASP A 145 -6.20 -11.61 7.29
N ASN A 146 -5.07 -10.95 7.07
CA ASN A 146 -4.06 -10.72 8.10
C ASN A 146 -4.39 -9.54 9.04
N ALA A 147 -5.47 -8.79 8.80
CA ALA A 147 -5.81 -7.59 9.57
C ALA A 147 -5.92 -7.87 11.08
N HIS A 148 -6.41 -9.05 11.49
CA HIS A 148 -6.55 -9.40 12.91
C HIS A 148 -5.23 -9.48 13.69
N VAL A 149 -4.12 -9.78 13.01
CA VAL A 149 -2.75 -9.82 13.55
C VAL A 149 -2.13 -8.43 13.54
N ILE A 150 -2.35 -7.67 12.47
CA ILE A 150 -1.70 -6.37 12.24
C ILE A 150 -2.38 -5.25 13.06
N VAL A 151 -3.69 -5.36 13.30
CA VAL A 151 -4.49 -4.41 14.09
C VAL A 151 -4.32 -4.72 15.58
N GLY A 152 -3.29 -4.11 16.17
CA GLY A 152 -3.07 -4.07 17.62
C GLY A 152 -4.04 -3.11 18.35
N PRO A 153 -4.02 -3.07 19.70
CA PRO A 153 -4.91 -2.21 20.51
C PRO A 153 -4.79 -0.70 20.19
N ALA A 154 -3.66 -0.27 19.63
CA ALA A 154 -3.39 1.12 19.23
C ALA A 154 -3.78 1.43 17.77
N ALA A 155 -4.46 0.51 17.06
CA ALA A 155 -4.72 0.62 15.63
C ALA A 155 -5.57 1.83 15.22
N ALA A 156 -6.35 2.41 16.14
CA ALA A 156 -7.16 3.60 15.89
C ALA A 156 -6.34 4.83 15.44
N ARG A 157 -5.01 4.86 15.67
CA ARG A 157 -4.10 5.92 15.23
C ARG A 157 -3.02 5.43 14.25
N SER A 158 -3.16 4.22 13.74
CA SER A 158 -2.13 3.57 12.94
C SER A 158 -2.31 3.83 11.44
N SER A 159 -1.19 3.98 10.74
CA SER A 159 -1.13 4.04 9.27
C SER A 159 -1.85 2.86 8.60
N ILE A 160 -1.85 1.69 9.24
CA ILE A 160 -2.51 0.50 8.69
C ILE A 160 -4.04 0.66 8.57
N ALA A 161 -4.69 1.48 9.42
CA ALA A 161 -6.13 1.68 9.34
C ALA A 161 -6.55 2.28 7.98
N GLU A 162 -5.80 3.26 7.48
CA GLU A 162 -6.06 3.91 6.18
C GLU A 162 -5.81 2.94 5.01
N VAL A 163 -4.81 2.06 5.13
CA VAL A 163 -4.54 1.03 4.11
C VAL A 163 -5.63 -0.04 4.12
N LEU A 164 -6.10 -0.43 5.30
CA LEU A 164 -7.23 -1.34 5.47
C LEU A 164 -8.53 -0.77 4.91
N TYR A 165 -8.73 0.55 5.00
CA TYR A 165 -9.80 1.26 4.30
C TYR A 165 -9.70 1.06 2.78
N ALA A 166 -8.53 1.30 2.18
CA ALA A 166 -8.33 1.09 0.75
C ALA A 166 -8.52 -0.38 0.35
N ALA A 167 -8.02 -1.32 1.14
CA ALA A 167 -8.17 -2.75 0.87
C ALA A 167 -9.64 -3.19 0.84
N ALA A 168 -10.41 -2.76 1.85
CA ALA A 168 -11.85 -3.02 1.92
C ALA A 168 -12.60 -2.43 0.72
N TRP A 169 -12.25 -1.19 0.34
CA TRP A 169 -12.85 -0.53 -0.82
C TRP A 169 -12.53 -1.26 -2.13
N ILE A 170 -11.26 -1.62 -2.37
CA ILE A 170 -10.82 -2.30 -3.59
C ILE A 170 -11.50 -3.67 -3.72
N CYS A 171 -11.57 -4.45 -2.62
CA CYS A 171 -12.22 -5.77 -2.64
C CYS A 171 -13.73 -5.65 -2.87
N GLY A 172 -14.39 -4.62 -2.33
CA GLY A 172 -15.82 -4.38 -2.55
C GLY A 172 -16.14 -3.89 -3.97
N GLU A 173 -15.33 -2.99 -4.51
CA GLU A 173 -15.53 -2.40 -5.84
C GLU A 173 -15.26 -3.40 -6.97
N PHE A 174 -14.23 -4.22 -6.81
CA PHE A 174 -13.81 -5.21 -7.79
C PHE A 174 -14.07 -6.64 -7.32
N SER A 175 -15.20 -6.85 -6.64
CA SER A 175 -15.56 -8.12 -6.01
C SER A 175 -15.54 -9.32 -6.97
N LYS A 176 -15.86 -9.10 -8.25
CA LYS A 176 -15.80 -10.10 -9.33
C LYS A 176 -14.40 -10.65 -9.61
N LEU A 177 -13.35 -9.94 -9.20
CA LEU A 177 -11.95 -10.35 -9.38
C LEU A 177 -11.38 -11.09 -8.16
N LEU A 178 -12.19 -11.30 -7.11
CA LEU A 178 -11.77 -12.05 -5.93
C LEU A 178 -11.79 -13.54 -6.24
N ALA A 179 -10.68 -14.24 -5.95
CA ALA A 179 -10.61 -15.69 -6.05
C ALA A 179 -11.54 -16.40 -5.05
N ASN A 180 -11.76 -15.81 -3.86
CA ASN A 180 -12.71 -16.32 -2.88
C ASN A 180 -13.45 -15.15 -2.19
N PRO A 181 -14.59 -14.70 -2.78
CA PRO A 181 -15.40 -13.62 -2.25
C PRO A 181 -15.90 -13.90 -0.82
N LYS A 182 -16.36 -15.13 -0.53
CA LYS A 182 -16.87 -15.53 0.79
C LYS A 182 -15.79 -15.41 1.87
N ALA A 183 -14.61 -15.99 1.63
CA ALA A 183 -13.51 -15.91 2.59
C ALA A 183 -13.11 -14.46 2.87
N THR A 184 -13.06 -13.62 1.82
CA THR A 184 -12.76 -12.19 1.96
C THR A 184 -13.80 -11.48 2.83
N LEU A 185 -15.10 -11.76 2.62
CA LEU A 185 -16.18 -11.23 3.45
C LEU A 185 -16.02 -11.63 4.92
N GLU A 186 -15.72 -12.91 5.18
CA GLU A 186 -15.47 -13.40 6.53
C GLU A 186 -14.26 -12.72 7.19
N SER A 187 -13.17 -12.53 6.46
CA SER A 187 -11.97 -11.84 6.93
C SER A 187 -12.26 -10.39 7.29
N MET A 188 -13.04 -9.68 6.45
CA MET A 188 -13.51 -8.32 6.76
C MET A 188 -14.33 -8.28 8.05
N ILE A 189 -15.20 -9.26 8.31
CA ILE A 189 -16.02 -9.33 9.53
C ILE A 189 -15.13 -9.66 10.75
N ARG A 190 -14.11 -10.50 10.59
CA ARG A 190 -13.18 -10.91 11.65
C ARG A 190 -12.21 -9.80 12.08
N GLY A 191 -11.85 -8.88 11.18
CA GLY A 191 -10.73 -7.93 11.31
C GLY A 191 -10.80 -6.85 12.41
N LYS A 192 -11.47 -7.07 13.55
CA LYS A 192 -11.64 -6.10 14.65
C LYS A 192 -12.10 -4.72 14.17
N VAL A 193 -13.00 -4.67 13.19
CA VAL A 193 -13.52 -3.44 12.55
C VAL A 193 -13.96 -2.39 13.58
N ILE A 194 -14.52 -2.82 14.71
CA ILE A 194 -14.98 -1.95 15.81
C ILE A 194 -13.85 -1.07 16.39
N SER A 195 -12.59 -1.51 16.30
CA SER A 195 -11.43 -0.74 16.76
C SER A 195 -10.94 0.33 15.77
N LEU A 196 -11.46 0.32 14.54
CA LEU A 196 -11.10 1.28 13.49
C LEU A 196 -11.89 2.59 13.65
N PRO A 197 -11.40 3.72 13.09
CA PRO A 197 -12.16 4.97 13.03
C PRO A 197 -13.54 4.82 12.37
N GLY A 198 -14.55 5.55 12.87
CA GLY A 198 -15.96 5.38 12.44
C GLY A 198 -16.19 5.54 10.93
N HIS A 199 -15.47 6.45 10.26
CA HIS A 199 -15.57 6.60 8.79
C HIS A 199 -15.03 5.38 8.03
N ILE A 200 -14.01 4.69 8.57
CA ILE A 200 -13.47 3.44 8.01
C ILE A 200 -14.46 2.31 8.26
N GLN A 201 -15.07 2.25 9.45
CA GLN A 201 -16.12 1.26 9.75
C GLN A 201 -17.28 1.37 8.75
N ALA A 202 -17.76 2.59 8.47
CA ALA A 202 -18.82 2.81 7.49
C ALA A 202 -18.44 2.29 6.09
N THR A 203 -17.18 2.52 5.69
CA THR A 203 -16.66 2.01 4.41
C THR A 203 -16.59 0.49 4.39
N TYR A 204 -16.17 -0.13 5.50
CA TYR A 204 -16.18 -1.59 5.64
C TYR A 204 -17.58 -2.15 5.46
N VAL A 205 -18.57 -1.63 6.20
CA VAL A 205 -19.97 -2.08 6.11
C VAL A 205 -20.52 -1.94 4.69
N HIS A 206 -20.27 -0.81 4.04
CA HIS A 206 -20.73 -0.59 2.67
C HIS A 206 -20.13 -1.59 1.67
N ASN A 207 -18.83 -1.87 1.77
CA ASN A 207 -18.15 -2.79 0.85
C ASN A 207 -18.41 -4.26 1.19
N MET A 208 -18.64 -4.60 2.47
CA MET A 208 -19.18 -5.92 2.86
C MET A 208 -20.53 -6.18 2.20
N LEU A 209 -21.41 -5.17 2.14
CA LEU A 209 -22.71 -5.31 1.49
C LEU A 209 -22.55 -5.56 -0.02
N LYS A 210 -21.69 -4.81 -0.72
CA LYS A 210 -21.37 -5.07 -2.14
C LYS A 210 -20.91 -6.51 -2.35
N LEU A 211 -20.01 -6.98 -1.50
CA LEU A 211 -19.45 -8.33 -1.58
C LEU A 211 -20.51 -9.40 -1.29
N TYR A 212 -21.34 -9.19 -0.25
CA TYR A 212 -22.49 -10.05 0.05
C TYR A 212 -23.46 -10.14 -1.13
N THR A 213 -23.84 -9.00 -1.72
CA THR A 213 -24.75 -8.99 -2.88
C THR A 213 -24.14 -9.69 -4.09
N HIS A 214 -22.83 -9.57 -4.29
CA HIS A 214 -22.15 -10.30 -5.35
C HIS A 214 -22.18 -11.81 -5.12
N ILE A 215 -21.87 -12.27 -3.90
CA ILE A 215 -21.90 -13.69 -3.56
C ILE A 215 -23.31 -14.27 -3.75
N MET A 216 -24.35 -13.58 -3.26
CA MET A 216 -25.73 -14.03 -3.40
C MET A 216 -26.15 -14.12 -4.88
N SER A 217 -25.84 -13.08 -5.67
CA SER A 217 -26.17 -13.06 -7.11
C SER A 217 -25.49 -14.22 -7.85
N THR A 218 -24.22 -14.48 -7.57
CA THR A 218 -23.48 -15.58 -8.21
C THR A 218 -24.00 -16.94 -7.78
N ALA A 219 -24.30 -17.14 -6.49
CA ALA A 219 -24.86 -18.39 -6.00
C ALA A 219 -26.28 -18.67 -6.57
N GLU A 220 -27.11 -17.63 -6.74
CA GLU A 220 -28.41 -17.74 -7.40
C GLU A 220 -28.28 -18.08 -8.90
N GLU A 221 -27.30 -17.51 -9.60
CA GLU A 221 -27.01 -17.82 -11.01
C GLU A 221 -26.51 -19.26 -11.21
N GLU A 222 -25.80 -19.81 -10.22
CA GLU A 222 -25.23 -21.16 -10.23
C GLU A 222 -26.15 -22.23 -9.62
N ASP A 223 -27.33 -21.85 -9.10
CA ASP A 223 -28.25 -22.71 -8.33
C ASP A 223 -27.58 -23.39 -7.12
N ASP A 224 -26.61 -22.70 -6.50
CA ASP A 224 -25.85 -23.16 -5.33
C ASP A 224 -26.59 -22.82 -4.03
N ALA A 225 -27.57 -23.66 -3.69
CA ALA A 225 -28.34 -23.53 -2.46
C ALA A 225 -27.48 -23.64 -1.18
N GLU A 226 -26.36 -24.36 -1.22
CA GLU A 226 -25.46 -24.52 -0.07
C GLU A 226 -24.75 -23.21 0.24
N MET A 227 -24.15 -22.56 -0.78
CA MET A 227 -23.52 -21.25 -0.62
C MET A 227 -24.52 -20.18 -0.14
N ILE A 228 -25.76 -20.21 -0.64
CA ILE A 228 -26.83 -19.29 -0.19
C ILE A 228 -27.08 -19.45 1.30
N ASP A 229 -27.26 -20.69 1.77
CA ASP A 229 -27.50 -20.95 3.19
C ASP A 229 -26.28 -20.58 4.04
N GLU A 230 -25.08 -21.00 3.64
CA GLU A 230 -23.84 -20.67 4.35
C GLU A 230 -23.66 -19.16 4.55
N VAL A 231 -23.90 -18.36 3.51
CA VAL A 231 -23.74 -16.91 3.57
C VAL A 231 -24.89 -16.23 4.31
N ARG A 232 -26.13 -16.75 4.26
CA ARG A 232 -27.21 -16.32 5.16
C ARG A 232 -26.87 -16.56 6.63
N PHE A 233 -26.15 -17.66 6.91
CA PHE A 233 -25.71 -18.01 8.26
C PHE A 233 -24.37 -17.37 8.67
N ILE A 234 -23.72 -16.57 7.80
CA ILE A 234 -22.64 -15.65 8.19
C ILE A 234 -23.23 -14.67 9.19
N ASN A 235 -23.18 -15.07 10.45
CA ASN A 235 -23.82 -14.42 11.58
C ASN A 235 -23.15 -13.07 11.83
N PHE A 236 -23.70 -12.01 11.25
CA PHE A 236 -23.45 -10.65 11.72
C PHE A 236 -23.78 -10.54 13.23
N GLU A 237 -24.79 -11.28 13.71
CA GLU A 237 -25.28 -11.21 15.09
C GLU A 237 -24.40 -11.90 16.16
N LYS A 238 -23.76 -13.05 15.87
CA LYS A 238 -22.96 -13.77 16.87
C LYS A 238 -21.65 -13.05 17.23
N LYS A 239 -21.16 -12.11 16.41
CA LYS A 239 -19.94 -11.33 16.69
C LYS A 239 -20.20 -9.88 17.12
N ILE A 240 -21.41 -9.34 16.90
CA ILE A 240 -21.84 -8.02 17.40
C ILE A 240 -22.28 -8.08 18.89
N LYS A 241 -22.37 -9.27 19.51
CA LYS A 241 -22.62 -9.40 20.97
C LYS A 241 -21.47 -8.90 21.88
N ILE A 242 -20.38 -8.38 21.34
CA ILE A 242 -19.34 -7.65 22.11
C ILE A 242 -19.72 -6.15 22.27
N VAL A 243 -20.88 -5.71 21.78
CA VAL A 243 -21.37 -4.31 21.89
C VAL A 243 -22.22 -4.06 23.15
N LYS A 244 -22.33 -5.03 24.07
CA LYS A 244 -22.94 -4.83 25.40
C LYS A 244 -22.02 -5.33 26.52
N LYS A 245 -20.93 -4.62 26.78
CA LYS A 245 -20.35 -4.46 28.11
C LYS A 245 -19.44 -3.26 28.16
#